data_AF-A0A7U9XMX9-F1
#
_entry.id   AF-A0A7U9XMX9-F1
#
_cell.length_a   1.000
_cell.length_b   1.000
_cell.length_c   1.000
_cell.angle_alpha   90.00
_cell.angle_beta   90.00
_cell.angle_gamma   90.00
#
_symmetry.space_group_name_H-M   'P 1'
#
loop_
_entity.id
_entity.type
_entity.pdbx_description
1 polymer ?
#
loop_
_entity_poly.entity_id
_entity_poly.type
_entity_poly.pdbx_seq_one_letter_code
_entity_poly.pdbx_strand_id
1 'polypeptide(L)'
;MKKLLVIVPHQDDDISIAGALLAACCEPRAEYEPFVLFTTNGDGYKCDELIRLREAQHALSVLGMDTQHIMFLGYPDSVLIGKVLYDCRKDDILVNHGRKETYGLPDAPEYRFLKSGVHSSYTLENYRRDLHDLLIDILPDCIVVNNYDWHPDHRMTYLTTLEAVRQLIVEQPCYKPLLLTKYAYANNWLGKSDYFEKPLQPTLQTDPAAENPEARWQDRLCFAVPDCCKTPKLRQNLLFQSIKCYVSQQAWIYAPRFLNSDVCYWRKRTENLALSATVTATSGRADYANDFKVIDSSKIFPYVSMLDQCVWIPDAEDKEKTLELYWKKPISVNSLVLYESASSEQHIRSLRLQLDNGFCVENIEPAPDGGATEIKFTRQKEIQKVRLTLIDTVGTKAGLSEVEVFDGYIPLEHYSFPLEQIPHQTAQYRKNISAEKYLFQIQELLCKKLFPNIYEMRRRYPILCRCTWLLPALWLVRLISFPIKKLREKRNE
;
A
#
# COMPACT_ATOMS: atom_id res chain seq x y z
N MET A 1 -9.19 -19.63 -14.18
CA MET A 1 -8.20 -19.25 -13.15
C MET A 1 -8.59 -17.86 -12.70
N LYS A 2 -8.65 -17.60 -11.39
CA LYS A 2 -8.84 -16.25 -10.87
C LYS A 2 -7.53 -15.46 -11.04
N LYS A 3 -7.58 -14.14 -11.10
CA LYS A 3 -6.39 -13.30 -11.27
C LYS A 3 -6.11 -12.51 -10.00
N LEU A 4 -4.86 -12.55 -9.55
CA LEU A 4 -4.33 -11.73 -8.47
C LEU A 4 -3.42 -10.67 -9.07
N LEU A 5 -3.66 -9.40 -8.78
CA LEU A 5 -2.75 -8.31 -9.11
C LEU A 5 -2.17 -7.69 -7.84
N VAL A 6 -0.86 -7.73 -7.70
CA VAL A 6 -0.12 -7.04 -6.66
C VAL A 6 0.43 -5.74 -7.24
N ILE A 7 0.12 -4.59 -6.63
CA ILE A 7 0.55 -3.26 -7.09
C ILE A 7 1.44 -2.65 -6.00
N VAL A 8 2.69 -2.39 -6.34
CA VAL A 8 3.69 -1.84 -5.41
C VAL A 8 4.50 -0.73 -6.06
N PRO A 9 5.03 0.24 -5.29
CA PRO A 9 5.79 1.34 -5.87
C PRO A 9 7.19 0.90 -6.31
N HIS A 10 7.95 0.22 -5.46
CA HIS A 10 9.36 -0.07 -5.72
C HIS A 10 9.68 -1.57 -5.77
N GLN A 11 10.81 -1.88 -6.42
CA GLN A 11 11.35 -3.23 -6.53
C GLN A 11 11.99 -3.68 -5.22
N ASP A 12 11.23 -4.41 -4.41
CA ASP A 12 11.51 -5.03 -3.10
C ASP A 12 10.27 -5.05 -2.19
N ASP A 13 9.36 -4.10 -2.40
CA ASP A 13 8.06 -4.02 -1.73
C ASP A 13 7.16 -5.23 -2.01
N ASP A 14 7.24 -5.78 -3.22
CA ASP A 14 6.52 -6.98 -3.67
C ASP A 14 6.67 -8.15 -2.69
N ILE A 15 7.88 -8.40 -2.20
CA ILE A 15 8.14 -9.52 -1.28
C ILE A 15 7.61 -9.23 0.12
N SER A 16 7.78 -8.01 0.61
CA SER A 16 7.33 -7.64 1.96
C SER A 16 5.81 -7.54 2.05
N ILE A 17 5.14 -7.11 0.97
CA ILE A 17 3.70 -6.94 0.91
C ILE A 17 2.98 -8.25 0.56
N ALA A 18 3.47 -8.97 -0.44
CA ALA A 18 2.74 -10.08 -1.04
C ALA A 18 3.55 -11.37 -1.21
N GLY A 19 4.82 -11.43 -0.79
CA GLY A 19 5.68 -12.58 -1.06
C GLY A 19 5.08 -13.94 -0.66
N ALA A 20 4.48 -14.05 0.53
CA ALA A 20 3.83 -15.29 0.98
C ALA A 20 2.59 -15.65 0.14
N LEU A 21 1.82 -14.64 -0.28
CA LEU A 21 0.65 -14.80 -1.13
C LEU A 21 1.04 -15.23 -2.56
N LEU A 22 2.06 -14.59 -3.13
CA LEU A 22 2.61 -14.93 -4.45
C LEU A 22 3.18 -16.35 -4.45
N ALA A 23 3.90 -16.75 -3.39
CA ALA A 23 4.39 -18.11 -3.23
C ALA A 23 3.25 -19.14 -3.24
N ALA A 24 2.13 -18.86 -2.56
CA ALA A 24 0.94 -19.72 -2.59
C ALA A 24 0.31 -19.79 -3.98
N CYS A 25 0.26 -18.68 -4.72
CA CYS A 25 -0.27 -18.63 -6.08
C CYS A 25 0.62 -19.34 -7.11
N CYS A 26 1.89 -19.59 -6.80
CA CYS A 26 2.81 -20.31 -7.68
C CYS A 26 2.83 -21.84 -7.42
N GLU A 27 2.03 -22.35 -6.48
CA GLU A 27 1.93 -23.79 -6.24
C GLU A 27 1.17 -24.50 -7.38
N PRO A 28 1.49 -25.77 -7.71
CA PRO A 28 0.91 -26.48 -8.88
C PRO A 28 -0.63 -26.61 -8.94
N ARG A 29 -1.34 -26.32 -7.85
CA ARG A 29 -2.80 -26.39 -7.73
C ARG A 29 -3.44 -25.05 -7.37
N ALA A 30 -2.70 -23.95 -7.49
CA ALA A 30 -3.23 -22.63 -7.22
C ALA A 30 -4.42 -22.31 -8.13
N GLU A 31 -5.47 -21.75 -7.55
CA GLU A 31 -6.65 -21.27 -8.31
C GLU A 31 -6.42 -19.87 -8.90
N TYR A 32 -5.34 -19.23 -8.48
CA TYR A 32 -4.97 -17.86 -8.82
C TYR A 32 -3.75 -17.80 -9.74
N GLU A 33 -3.88 -16.97 -10.77
CA GLU A 33 -2.79 -16.52 -11.63
C GLU A 33 -2.24 -15.20 -11.07
N PRO A 34 -0.97 -15.17 -10.60
CA PRO A 34 -0.41 -13.96 -10.01
C PRO A 34 0.20 -13.03 -11.06
N PHE A 35 -0.06 -11.73 -10.89
CA PHE A 35 0.54 -10.61 -11.61
C PHE A 35 1.14 -9.63 -10.59
N VAL A 36 2.28 -9.04 -10.92
CA VAL A 36 2.90 -7.98 -10.12
C VAL A 36 3.13 -6.76 -11.00
N LEU A 37 2.70 -5.61 -10.52
CA LEU A 37 2.90 -4.31 -11.13
C LEU A 37 3.77 -3.44 -10.22
N PHE A 38 4.90 -2.99 -10.77
CA PHE A 38 5.71 -1.93 -10.17
C PHE A 38 5.32 -0.58 -10.78
N THR A 39 4.93 0.38 -9.95
CA THR A 39 4.48 1.69 -10.45
C THR A 39 5.65 2.63 -10.74
N THR A 40 6.79 2.45 -10.07
CA THR A 40 8.02 3.22 -10.33
C THR A 40 9.20 2.32 -10.68
N ASN A 41 10.25 2.88 -11.26
CA ASN A 41 11.49 2.15 -11.58
C ASN A 41 12.51 2.12 -10.42
N GLY A 42 12.17 2.69 -9.26
CA GLY A 42 13.07 2.71 -8.12
C GLY A 42 14.40 3.42 -8.39
N ASP A 43 14.39 4.37 -9.34
CA ASP A 43 15.54 5.00 -9.98
C ASP A 43 15.94 6.33 -9.34
N GLY A 44 15.71 6.46 -8.04
CA GLY A 44 16.13 7.65 -7.29
C GLY A 44 17.64 7.91 -7.44
N TYR A 45 18.44 6.85 -7.57
CA TYR A 45 19.84 6.93 -7.99
C TYR A 45 20.00 6.49 -9.45
N LYS A 46 20.63 7.33 -10.27
CA LYS A 46 20.90 7.06 -11.71
C LYS A 46 21.57 5.71 -12.00
N CYS A 47 22.36 5.17 -11.05
CA CYS A 47 23.04 3.90 -11.23
C CYS A 47 22.17 2.66 -10.96
N ASP A 48 20.94 2.84 -10.48
CA ASP A 48 20.06 1.75 -10.06
C ASP A 48 18.98 1.39 -11.10
N GLU A 49 18.73 2.28 -12.08
CA GLU A 49 17.67 2.24 -13.11
C GLU A 49 17.28 0.83 -13.59
N LEU A 50 18.00 0.26 -14.58
CA LEU A 50 17.66 -1.04 -15.16
C LEU A 50 18.02 -2.22 -14.25
N ILE A 51 18.85 -1.98 -13.24
CA ILE A 51 19.33 -3.03 -12.34
C ILE A 51 18.18 -3.51 -11.47
N ARG A 52 17.42 -2.58 -10.88
CA ARG A 52 16.27 -2.93 -10.04
C ARG A 52 15.19 -3.68 -10.80
N LEU A 53 14.92 -3.31 -12.06
CA LEU A 53 13.93 -4.02 -12.88
C LEU A 53 14.33 -5.49 -13.11
N ARG A 54 15.62 -5.75 -13.38
CA ARG A 54 16.14 -7.12 -13.50
C ARG A 54 16.16 -7.87 -12.18
N GLU A 55 16.50 -7.19 -11.09
CA GLU A 55 16.44 -7.79 -9.75
C GLU A 55 15.02 -8.23 -9.41
N ALA A 56 14.00 -7.43 -9.76
CA ALA A 56 12.60 -7.78 -9.58
C ALA A 56 12.17 -8.99 -10.40
N GLN A 57 12.50 -9.02 -11.69
CA GLN A 57 12.25 -10.19 -12.54
C GLN A 57 12.88 -11.46 -11.95
N HIS A 58 14.12 -11.36 -11.47
CA HIS A 58 14.82 -12.49 -10.87
C HIS A 58 14.20 -12.91 -9.52
N ALA A 59 13.88 -11.95 -8.64
CA ALA A 59 13.28 -12.20 -7.33
C ALA A 59 11.93 -12.93 -7.45
N LEU A 60 11.06 -12.49 -8.35
CA LEU A 60 9.74 -13.09 -8.55
C LEU A 60 9.83 -14.42 -9.31
N SER A 61 10.79 -14.57 -10.23
CA SER A 61 11.08 -15.88 -10.85
C SER A 61 11.50 -16.93 -9.82
N VAL A 62 12.22 -16.52 -8.75
CA VAL A 62 12.57 -17.41 -7.63
C VAL A 62 11.31 -17.90 -6.89
N LEU A 63 10.24 -17.10 -6.83
CA LEU A 63 8.94 -17.54 -6.28
C LEU A 63 8.18 -18.48 -7.21
N GLY A 64 8.58 -18.59 -8.48
CA GLY A 64 7.92 -19.41 -9.50
C GLY A 64 7.04 -18.62 -10.47
N MET A 65 7.09 -17.29 -10.46
CA MET A 65 6.30 -16.47 -11.38
C MET A 65 6.84 -16.50 -12.81
N ASP A 66 5.92 -16.41 -13.78
CA ASP A 66 6.25 -16.12 -15.17
C ASP A 66 6.71 -14.66 -15.31
N THR A 67 7.79 -14.42 -16.03
CA THR A 67 8.32 -13.07 -16.27
C THR A 67 7.37 -12.20 -17.08
N GLN A 68 6.45 -12.78 -17.86
CA GLN A 68 5.40 -12.05 -18.57
C GLN A 68 4.35 -11.41 -17.63
N HIS A 69 4.23 -11.92 -16.41
CA HIS A 69 3.30 -11.41 -15.40
C HIS A 69 3.95 -10.37 -14.46
N ILE A 70 5.20 -9.99 -14.75
CA ILE A 70 5.96 -8.98 -14.02
C ILE A 70 5.99 -7.71 -14.88
N MET A 71 5.21 -6.72 -14.47
CA MET A 71 4.94 -5.52 -15.25
C MET A 71 5.48 -4.27 -14.56
N PHE A 72 5.80 -3.27 -15.37
CA PHE A 72 6.30 -1.97 -14.93
C PHE A 72 5.47 -0.87 -15.57
N LEU A 73 5.12 0.18 -14.83
CA LEU A 73 4.58 1.41 -15.41
C LEU A 73 5.69 2.34 -15.91
N GLY A 74 6.90 2.24 -15.34
CA GLY A 74 8.07 2.98 -15.81
C GLY A 74 8.22 4.42 -15.28
N TYR A 75 7.43 4.83 -14.28
CA TYR A 75 7.51 6.17 -13.69
C TYR A 75 8.71 6.33 -12.74
N PRO A 76 9.16 7.57 -12.46
CA PRO A 76 10.34 7.79 -11.64
C PRO A 76 10.03 7.68 -10.14
N ASP A 77 11.05 7.27 -9.36
CA ASP A 77 11.03 7.33 -7.89
C ASP A 77 11.18 8.78 -7.40
N SER A 78 10.28 9.24 -6.53
CA SER A 78 10.12 10.66 -6.20
C SER A 78 11.02 11.18 -5.07
N VAL A 79 11.58 10.32 -4.21
CA VAL A 79 12.20 10.79 -2.96
C VAL A 79 13.48 11.59 -3.18
N LEU A 80 14.33 11.15 -4.11
CA LEU A 80 15.60 11.85 -4.37
C LEU A 80 15.44 13.04 -5.33
N ILE A 81 14.31 13.12 -6.05
CA ILE A 81 13.95 14.26 -6.90
C ILE A 81 13.46 15.42 -6.02
N GLY A 82 12.92 15.13 -4.83
CA GLY A 82 12.30 16.13 -3.97
C GLY A 82 10.94 16.62 -4.49
N LYS A 83 10.33 15.88 -5.42
CA LYS A 83 9.00 16.15 -5.98
C LYS A 83 8.35 14.83 -6.40
N VAL A 84 7.09 14.63 -6.04
CA VAL A 84 6.25 13.48 -6.41
C VAL A 84 5.22 13.90 -7.45
N LEU A 85 4.85 12.99 -8.36
CA LEU A 85 3.88 13.28 -9.42
C LEU A 85 2.52 13.71 -8.88
N TYR A 86 2.09 13.17 -7.74
CA TYR A 86 0.81 13.53 -7.13
C TYR A 86 0.70 15.02 -6.77
N ASP A 87 1.82 15.66 -6.40
CA ASP A 87 1.89 17.08 -6.04
C ASP A 87 2.10 17.99 -7.26
N CYS A 88 2.28 17.41 -8.45
CA CYS A 88 2.47 18.16 -9.69
C CYS A 88 1.15 18.77 -10.16
N ARG A 89 1.24 19.96 -10.80
CA ARG A 89 0.10 20.51 -11.53
C ARG A 89 -0.22 19.63 -12.75
N LYS A 90 -1.47 19.71 -13.22
CA LYS A 90 -1.98 18.86 -14.32
C LYS A 90 -1.05 18.80 -15.55
N ASP A 91 -0.47 19.92 -15.94
CA ASP A 91 0.35 20.04 -17.15
C ASP A 91 1.87 19.99 -16.87
N ASP A 92 2.28 19.80 -15.61
CA ASP A 92 3.69 19.69 -15.24
C ASP A 92 4.24 18.33 -15.68
N ILE A 93 5.29 18.35 -16.49
CA ILE A 93 6.10 17.16 -16.81
C ILE A 93 7.28 17.09 -15.85
N LEU A 94 7.32 16.05 -15.02
CA LEU A 94 8.44 15.81 -14.11
C LEU A 94 9.70 15.43 -14.89
N VAL A 95 10.88 15.73 -14.33
CA VAL A 95 12.17 15.35 -14.91
C VAL A 95 12.97 14.55 -13.89
N ASN A 96 13.38 13.32 -14.24
CA ASN A 96 14.27 12.49 -13.40
C ASN A 96 15.55 12.14 -14.18
N HIS A 97 16.72 12.50 -13.65
CA HIS A 97 18.03 12.27 -14.28
C HIS A 97 18.12 12.66 -15.77
N GLY A 98 17.33 13.65 -16.20
CA GLY A 98 17.24 14.14 -17.58
C GLY A 98 16.14 13.49 -18.43
N ARG A 99 15.43 12.47 -17.92
CA ARG A 99 14.29 11.83 -18.58
C ARG A 99 12.97 12.51 -18.21
N LYS A 100 12.01 12.44 -19.13
CA LYS A 100 10.67 13.03 -19.01
C LYS A 100 9.55 12.04 -19.34
N GLU A 101 9.91 10.80 -19.62
CA GLU A 101 9.00 9.76 -20.11
C GLU A 101 9.39 8.41 -19.53
N THR A 102 8.39 7.52 -19.45
CA THR A 102 8.53 6.17 -18.93
C THR A 102 9.54 5.35 -19.71
N TYR A 103 10.10 4.34 -19.04
CA TYR A 103 10.98 3.38 -19.67
C TYR A 103 10.95 2.04 -18.94
N GLY A 104 11.29 0.97 -19.65
CA GLY A 104 11.44 -0.38 -19.13
C GLY A 104 12.76 -1.01 -19.56
N LEU A 105 12.83 -2.34 -19.44
CA LEU A 105 13.96 -3.11 -19.95
C LEU A 105 13.88 -3.24 -21.48
N PRO A 106 15.01 -3.33 -22.19
CA PRO A 106 14.99 -3.56 -23.64
C PRO A 106 14.22 -4.83 -24.05
N ASP A 107 14.30 -5.88 -23.23
CA ASP A 107 13.67 -7.18 -23.41
C ASP A 107 12.35 -7.35 -22.63
N ALA A 108 11.99 -6.36 -21.81
CA ALA A 108 10.69 -6.27 -21.13
C ALA A 108 10.29 -4.79 -21.00
N PRO A 109 9.78 -4.17 -22.08
CA PRO A 109 9.34 -2.78 -22.07
C PRO A 109 8.22 -2.56 -21.06
N GLU A 110 8.05 -1.32 -20.60
CA GLU A 110 6.98 -0.97 -19.68
C GLU A 110 5.61 -1.03 -20.37
N TYR A 111 4.56 -1.17 -19.55
CA TYR A 111 3.19 -1.45 -19.99
C TYR A 111 2.70 -0.52 -21.11
N ARG A 112 2.90 0.80 -20.97
CA ARG A 112 2.41 1.74 -21.97
C ARG A 112 3.09 1.57 -23.32
N PHE A 113 4.40 1.32 -23.32
CA PHE A 113 5.12 1.07 -24.57
C PHE A 113 4.64 -0.24 -25.23
N LEU A 114 4.40 -1.29 -24.44
CA LEU A 114 3.80 -2.53 -24.96
C LEU A 114 2.41 -2.31 -25.57
N LYS A 115 1.59 -1.47 -24.93
CA LYS A 115 0.20 -1.22 -25.35
C LYS A 115 0.09 -0.34 -26.60
N SER A 116 0.90 0.72 -26.71
CA SER A 116 0.74 1.72 -27.78
C SER A 116 2.00 2.02 -28.59
N GLY A 117 3.16 1.43 -28.26
CA GLY A 117 4.44 1.71 -28.93
C GLY A 117 5.04 3.09 -28.63
N VAL A 118 4.51 3.80 -27.62
CA VAL A 118 4.91 5.17 -27.25
C VAL A 118 5.05 5.24 -25.73
N HIS A 119 6.10 5.87 -25.24
CA HIS A 119 6.34 6.10 -23.80
C HIS A 119 5.37 7.17 -23.25
N SER A 120 4.98 7.03 -21.98
CA SER A 120 4.16 8.05 -21.30
C SER A 120 5.05 9.18 -20.79
N SER A 121 4.68 10.44 -21.03
CA SER A 121 5.33 11.55 -20.31
C SER A 121 5.02 11.48 -18.81
N TYR A 122 5.95 11.93 -17.97
CA TYR A 122 5.83 11.94 -16.51
C TYR A 122 4.84 13.00 -16.00
N THR A 123 3.55 12.73 -16.19
CA THR A 123 2.42 13.51 -15.66
C THR A 123 1.52 12.61 -14.82
N LEU A 124 0.84 13.19 -13.82
CA LEU A 124 -0.10 12.46 -12.98
C LEU A 124 -1.27 11.88 -13.80
N GLU A 125 -1.71 12.60 -14.82
CA GLU A 125 -2.80 12.14 -15.70
C GLU A 125 -2.42 10.90 -16.50
N ASN A 126 -1.20 10.86 -17.07
CA ASN A 126 -0.72 9.67 -17.75
C ASN A 126 -0.58 8.51 -16.76
N TYR A 127 -0.10 8.76 -15.53
CA TYR A 127 0.02 7.72 -14.51
C TYR A 127 -1.35 7.09 -14.19
N ARG A 128 -2.37 7.93 -13.94
CA ARG A 128 -3.75 7.50 -13.68
C ARG A 128 -4.32 6.68 -14.84
N ARG A 129 -4.17 7.19 -16.07
CA ARG A 129 -4.62 6.50 -17.28
C ARG A 129 -3.93 5.15 -17.47
N ASP A 130 -2.61 5.10 -17.27
CA ASP A 130 -1.81 3.89 -17.47
C ASP A 130 -2.18 2.80 -16.46
N LEU A 131 -2.37 3.18 -15.18
CA LEU A 131 -2.85 2.28 -14.14
C LEU A 131 -4.28 1.78 -14.42
N HIS A 132 -5.19 2.68 -14.79
CA HIS A 132 -6.58 2.33 -15.12
C HIS A 132 -6.68 1.38 -16.32
N ASP A 133 -5.97 1.70 -17.41
CA ASP A 133 -5.94 0.85 -18.59
C ASP A 133 -5.40 -0.55 -18.27
N LEU A 134 -4.39 -0.65 -17.40
CA LEU A 134 -3.82 -1.94 -17.00
C LEU A 134 -4.81 -2.75 -16.15
N LEU A 135 -5.54 -2.10 -15.24
CA LEU A 135 -6.60 -2.75 -14.47
C LEU A 135 -7.71 -3.29 -15.37
N ILE A 136 -8.07 -2.60 -16.45
CA ILE A 136 -9.02 -3.08 -17.45
C ILE A 136 -8.46 -4.31 -18.20
N ASP A 137 -7.21 -4.25 -18.65
CA ASP A 137 -6.61 -5.33 -19.45
C ASP A 137 -6.47 -6.63 -18.63
N ILE A 138 -6.13 -6.52 -17.35
CA ILE A 138 -6.01 -7.67 -16.45
C ILE A 138 -7.39 -8.10 -15.93
N LEU A 139 -8.21 -7.14 -15.51
CA LEU A 139 -9.47 -7.32 -14.79
C LEU A 139 -9.33 -8.29 -13.60
N PRO A 140 -8.51 -7.95 -12.58
CA PRO A 140 -8.16 -8.88 -11.51
C PRO A 140 -9.33 -9.21 -10.57
N ASP A 141 -9.43 -10.45 -10.09
CA ASP A 141 -10.41 -10.85 -9.08
C ASP A 141 -10.00 -10.44 -7.66
N CYS A 142 -8.68 -10.33 -7.44
CA CYS A 142 -8.08 -9.84 -6.21
C CYS A 142 -6.97 -8.83 -6.51
N ILE A 143 -6.99 -7.71 -5.80
CA ILE A 143 -5.97 -6.66 -5.88
C ILE A 143 -5.33 -6.52 -4.51
N VAL A 144 -4.00 -6.54 -4.45
CA VAL A 144 -3.22 -6.21 -3.25
C VAL A 144 -2.40 -4.97 -3.55
N VAL A 145 -2.53 -3.94 -2.73
CA VAL A 145 -1.74 -2.70 -2.86
C VAL A 145 -1.06 -2.34 -1.54
N ASN A 146 0.03 -1.59 -1.58
CA ASN A 146 0.57 -0.99 -0.36
C ASN A 146 -0.49 -0.09 0.32
N ASN A 147 -0.44 0.06 1.63
CA ASN A 147 -1.26 1.02 2.36
C ASN A 147 -0.61 2.42 2.35
N TYR A 148 -1.26 3.43 2.95
CA TYR A 148 -0.77 4.80 3.08
C TYR A 148 0.45 4.87 4.03
N ASP A 149 1.63 4.46 3.53
CA ASP A 149 2.91 4.55 4.24
C ASP A 149 3.48 5.98 4.21
N TRP A 150 4.52 6.24 5.01
CA TRP A 150 5.21 7.54 5.06
C TRP A 150 5.86 7.97 3.73
N HIS A 151 6.22 7.01 2.87
CA HIS A 151 6.95 7.26 1.62
C HIS A 151 6.00 7.84 0.55
N PRO A 152 6.35 8.94 -0.15
CA PRO A 152 5.46 9.61 -1.10
C PRO A 152 4.98 8.72 -2.24
N ASP A 153 5.85 7.88 -2.84
CA ASP A 153 5.44 6.94 -3.89
C ASP A 153 4.45 5.88 -3.40
N HIS A 154 4.52 5.48 -2.12
CA HIS A 154 3.55 4.55 -1.52
C HIS A 154 2.17 5.22 -1.43
N ARG A 155 2.12 6.45 -0.93
CA ARG A 155 0.88 7.24 -0.85
C ARG A 155 0.26 7.44 -2.22
N MET A 156 1.06 7.88 -3.19
CA MET A 156 0.60 8.05 -4.57
C MET A 156 0.05 6.74 -5.13
N THR A 157 0.78 5.63 -4.99
CA THR A 157 0.34 4.31 -5.48
C THR A 157 -0.97 3.86 -4.82
N TYR A 158 -1.09 4.02 -3.50
CA TYR A 158 -2.32 3.71 -2.77
C TYR A 158 -3.50 4.58 -3.26
N LEU A 159 -3.36 5.90 -3.25
CA LEU A 159 -4.43 6.84 -3.62
C LEU A 159 -4.91 6.63 -5.07
N THR A 160 -3.97 6.55 -6.01
CA THR A 160 -4.28 6.37 -7.43
C THR A 160 -4.84 4.98 -7.74
N THR A 161 -4.47 3.95 -6.97
CA THR A 161 -5.11 2.62 -7.07
C THR A 161 -6.57 2.68 -6.63
N LEU A 162 -6.87 3.38 -5.53
CA LEU A 162 -8.27 3.57 -5.10
C LEU A 162 -9.09 4.32 -6.15
N GLU A 163 -8.53 5.40 -6.72
CA GLU A 163 -9.16 6.16 -7.80
C GLU A 163 -9.47 5.26 -9.02
N ALA A 164 -8.49 4.47 -9.47
CA ALA A 164 -8.64 3.62 -10.63
C ALA A 164 -9.61 2.44 -10.40
N VAL A 165 -9.59 1.83 -9.20
CA VAL A 165 -10.55 0.78 -8.83
C VAL A 165 -11.96 1.34 -8.73
N ARG A 166 -12.13 2.52 -8.11
CA ARG A 166 -13.44 3.20 -8.06
C ARG A 166 -13.95 3.49 -9.46
N GLN A 167 -13.11 4.05 -10.33
CA GLN A 167 -13.49 4.35 -11.71
C GLN A 167 -13.95 3.08 -12.42
N LEU A 168 -13.21 1.97 -12.29
CA LEU A 168 -13.58 0.70 -12.90
C LEU A 168 -14.90 0.12 -12.35
N ILE A 169 -15.17 0.27 -11.05
CA ILE A 169 -16.46 -0.13 -10.44
C ILE A 169 -17.61 0.73 -10.96
N VAL A 170 -17.39 2.04 -11.17
CA VAL A 170 -18.42 2.93 -11.73
C VAL A 170 -18.72 2.57 -13.19
N GLU A 171 -17.68 2.28 -13.97
CA GLU A 171 -17.80 1.84 -15.36
C GLU A 171 -18.43 0.44 -15.47
N GLN A 172 -18.13 -0.45 -14.52
CA GLN A 172 -18.60 -1.83 -14.47
C GLN A 172 -19.17 -2.18 -13.07
N PRO A 173 -20.43 -1.82 -12.75
CA PRO A 173 -21.01 -1.98 -11.41
C PRO A 173 -21.03 -3.43 -10.86
N CYS A 174 -20.94 -4.44 -11.73
CA CYS A 174 -20.86 -5.85 -11.33
C CYS A 174 -19.44 -6.29 -10.94
N TYR A 175 -18.42 -5.51 -11.27
CA TYR A 175 -17.03 -5.81 -10.92
C TYR A 175 -16.78 -5.46 -9.46
N LYS A 176 -16.53 -6.49 -8.63
CA LYS A 176 -16.39 -6.39 -7.17
C LYS A 176 -15.17 -7.15 -6.69
N PRO A 177 -13.95 -6.73 -7.08
CA PRO A 177 -12.73 -7.46 -6.75
C PRO A 177 -12.46 -7.42 -5.24
N LEU A 178 -11.77 -8.43 -4.73
CA LEU A 178 -11.24 -8.37 -3.37
C LEU A 178 -10.06 -7.40 -3.34
N LEU A 179 -10.24 -6.22 -2.74
CA LEU A 179 -9.18 -5.24 -2.57
C LEU A 179 -8.58 -5.32 -1.16
N LEU A 180 -7.30 -5.64 -1.08
CA LEU A 180 -6.52 -5.76 0.14
C LEU A 180 -5.39 -4.73 0.18
N THR A 181 -5.14 -4.17 1.34
CA THR A 181 -4.06 -3.21 1.59
C THR A 181 -3.12 -3.74 2.68
N LYS A 182 -1.83 -3.38 2.60
CA LYS A 182 -0.85 -3.72 3.64
C LYS A 182 0.28 -2.70 3.68
N TYR A 183 0.70 -2.31 4.87
CA TYR A 183 1.85 -1.42 5.05
C TYR A 183 3.16 -2.11 4.64
N ALA A 184 3.97 -1.41 3.85
CA ALA A 184 5.33 -1.84 3.51
C ALA A 184 6.31 -1.54 4.65
N TYR A 185 6.13 -0.42 5.35
CA TYR A 185 7.03 0.03 6.41
C TYR A 185 6.51 -0.33 7.81
N ALA A 186 5.34 0.20 8.17
CA ALA A 186 4.78 -0.01 9.51
C ALA A 186 4.52 -1.51 9.74
N ASN A 187 5.00 -2.03 10.88
CA ASN A 187 4.89 -3.45 11.26
C ASN A 187 5.60 -4.43 10.30
N ASN A 188 6.41 -3.93 9.36
CA ASN A 188 7.01 -4.69 8.29
C ASN A 188 8.50 -4.30 8.13
N TRP A 189 8.88 -3.40 7.21
CA TRP A 189 10.28 -2.95 7.09
C TRP A 189 10.84 -2.32 8.38
N LEU A 190 9.97 -1.60 9.11
CA LEU A 190 10.25 -1.03 10.44
C LEU A 190 9.82 -1.95 11.59
N GLY A 191 9.40 -3.18 11.26
CA GLY A 191 8.99 -4.21 12.18
C GLY A 191 10.10 -4.69 13.11
N LYS A 192 9.70 -5.47 14.12
CA LYS A 192 10.62 -6.08 15.07
C LYS A 192 11.40 -7.19 14.37
N SER A 193 12.72 -7.19 14.53
CA SER A 193 13.59 -8.24 13.96
C SER A 193 13.52 -9.53 14.81
N ASP A 194 12.44 -10.29 14.69
CA ASP A 194 12.11 -11.42 15.56
C ASP A 194 12.00 -12.78 14.86
N TYR A 195 12.38 -12.89 13.58
CA TYR A 195 12.43 -14.18 12.86
C TYR A 195 13.14 -15.31 13.61
N PHE A 196 14.19 -14.95 14.37
CA PHE A 196 15.01 -15.89 15.13
C PHE A 196 14.50 -16.16 16.55
N GLU A 197 13.41 -15.53 16.99
CA GLU A 197 12.76 -15.81 18.27
C GLU A 197 12.05 -17.17 18.26
N LYS A 198 11.75 -17.70 19.45
CA LYS A 198 11.08 -18.99 19.63
C LYS A 198 9.86 -18.82 20.53
N PRO A 199 8.64 -19.16 20.07
CA PRO A 199 8.27 -19.63 18.72
C PRO A 199 8.46 -18.55 17.64
N LEU A 200 8.29 -18.90 16.36
CA LEU A 200 8.27 -17.91 15.27
C LEU A 200 7.12 -16.92 15.52
N GLN A 201 7.45 -15.63 15.54
CA GLN A 201 6.48 -14.60 15.89
C GLN A 201 5.56 -14.26 14.70
N PRO A 202 4.26 -13.98 14.96
CA PRO A 202 3.38 -13.38 13.97
C PRO A 202 3.78 -11.92 13.72
N THR A 203 3.17 -11.26 12.75
CA THR A 203 3.30 -9.82 12.56
C THR A 203 2.83 -9.11 13.83
N LEU A 204 3.71 -8.29 14.40
CA LEU A 204 3.45 -7.52 15.61
C LEU A 204 3.23 -6.06 15.26
N GLN A 205 2.33 -5.40 16.00
CA GLN A 205 2.19 -3.96 15.93
C GLN A 205 3.42 -3.30 16.57
N THR A 206 4.23 -2.64 15.76
CA THR A 206 5.39 -1.85 16.22
C THR A 206 5.08 -0.37 16.33
N ASP A 207 4.08 0.11 15.59
CA ASP A 207 3.64 1.50 15.65
C ASP A 207 2.10 1.58 15.78
N PRO A 208 1.58 1.97 16.96
CA PRO A 208 0.15 2.12 17.17
C PRO A 208 -0.45 3.34 16.46
N ALA A 209 0.38 4.29 16.01
CA ALA A 209 -0.07 5.52 15.36
C ALA A 209 -0.17 5.39 13.82
N ALA A 210 -0.27 4.16 13.29
CA ALA A 210 -0.31 3.92 11.85
C ALA A 210 -1.34 4.82 11.14
N GLU A 211 -0.89 5.46 10.06
CA GLU A 211 -1.37 6.75 9.55
C GLU A 211 -2.74 6.71 8.85
N ASN A 212 -3.37 5.55 8.70
CA ASN A 212 -4.66 5.39 8.03
C ASN A 212 -5.76 4.93 9.01
N PRO A 213 -6.75 5.78 9.34
CA PRO A 213 -7.86 5.45 10.25
C PRO A 213 -8.69 4.24 9.83
N GLU A 214 -8.71 3.91 8.53
CA GLU A 214 -9.45 2.75 8.02
C GLU A 214 -8.74 1.40 8.33
N ALA A 215 -7.44 1.44 8.66
CA ALA A 215 -6.58 0.28 8.82
C ALA A 215 -6.26 0.01 10.30
N ARG A 216 -7.27 0.01 11.16
CA ARG A 216 -7.13 -0.31 12.59
C ARG A 216 -6.54 -1.71 12.76
N TRP A 217 -5.58 -1.84 13.67
CA TRP A 217 -4.84 -3.10 13.86
C TRP A 217 -5.74 -4.29 14.19
N GLN A 218 -6.82 -4.07 14.95
CA GLN A 218 -7.75 -5.10 15.37
C GLN A 218 -8.58 -5.68 14.21
N ASP A 219 -8.75 -4.91 13.13
CA ASP A 219 -9.63 -5.28 11.99
C ASP A 219 -8.87 -6.04 10.88
N ARG A 220 -7.57 -6.27 11.05
CA ARG A 220 -6.72 -6.93 10.05
C ARG A 220 -7.14 -8.37 9.78
N LEU A 221 -7.13 -8.80 8.53
CA LEU A 221 -7.23 -10.21 8.16
C LEU A 221 -5.86 -10.88 8.32
N CYS A 222 -5.79 -11.94 9.11
CA CYS A 222 -4.57 -12.73 9.33
C CYS A 222 -4.63 -14.04 8.53
N PHE A 223 -3.54 -14.37 7.84
CA PHE A 223 -3.45 -15.58 7.02
C PHE A 223 -2.22 -16.41 7.37
N ALA A 224 -2.37 -17.73 7.31
CA ALA A 224 -1.23 -18.63 7.42
C ALA A 224 -0.31 -18.47 6.21
N VAL A 225 1.00 -18.38 6.44
CA VAL A 225 1.97 -18.40 5.34
C VAL A 225 2.26 -19.85 4.90
N PRO A 226 2.58 -20.09 3.62
CA PRO A 226 2.98 -21.42 3.12
C PRO A 226 4.20 -21.98 3.84
N ASP A 227 4.34 -23.31 3.89
CA ASP A 227 5.45 -23.99 4.58
C ASP A 227 6.83 -23.59 4.04
N CYS A 228 6.94 -23.34 2.73
CA CYS A 228 8.15 -22.82 2.10
C CYS A 228 8.56 -21.42 2.59
N CYS A 229 7.63 -20.67 3.18
CA CYS A 229 7.83 -19.32 3.71
C CYS A 229 8.06 -19.29 5.24
N LYS A 230 7.93 -20.42 5.95
CA LYS A 230 8.13 -20.52 7.41
C LYS A 230 9.11 -21.62 7.82
N THR A 231 10.16 -21.81 7.03
CA THR A 231 11.14 -22.89 7.24
C THR A 231 11.99 -22.75 8.51
N PRO A 232 12.48 -23.86 9.11
CA PRO A 232 13.33 -23.81 10.29
C PRO A 232 14.65 -23.06 10.12
N LYS A 233 15.17 -23.02 8.88
CA LYS A 233 16.44 -22.39 8.51
C LYS A 233 16.19 -21.22 7.58
N LEU A 234 16.70 -20.03 7.89
CA LEU A 234 16.48 -18.82 7.09
C LEU A 234 16.90 -19.02 5.64
N ARG A 235 18.02 -19.69 5.38
CA ARG A 235 18.52 -19.97 4.01
C ARG A 235 17.58 -20.85 3.16
N GLN A 236 16.69 -21.61 3.80
CA GLN A 236 15.70 -22.45 3.12
C GLN A 236 14.37 -21.72 2.91
N ASN A 237 14.18 -20.56 3.53
CA ASN A 237 12.96 -19.77 3.40
C ASN A 237 12.89 -19.18 1.99
N LEU A 238 11.82 -19.49 1.26
CA LEU A 238 11.64 -19.07 -0.13
C LEU A 238 11.63 -17.54 -0.26
N LEU A 239 10.97 -16.84 0.67
CA LEU A 239 10.95 -15.37 0.68
C LEU A 239 12.34 -14.79 0.94
N PHE A 240 13.14 -15.44 1.80
CA PHE A 240 14.53 -15.04 2.01
C PHE A 240 15.40 -15.26 0.76
N GLN A 241 15.16 -16.34 0.02
CA GLN A 241 15.86 -16.59 -1.24
C GLN A 241 15.51 -15.55 -2.29
N SER A 242 14.23 -15.19 -2.41
CA SER A 242 13.74 -14.18 -3.34
C SER A 242 14.24 -12.76 -3.00
N ILE A 243 14.10 -12.30 -1.74
CA ILE A 243 14.53 -10.95 -1.35
C ILE A 243 16.05 -10.74 -1.51
N LYS A 244 16.85 -11.81 -1.50
CA LYS A 244 18.29 -11.74 -1.76
C LYS A 244 18.64 -11.35 -3.19
N CYS A 245 17.71 -11.47 -4.13
CA CYS A 245 17.89 -11.03 -5.51
C CYS A 245 17.93 -9.50 -5.61
N TYR A 246 17.34 -8.76 -4.66
CA TYR A 246 17.45 -7.30 -4.54
C TYR A 246 18.79 -6.89 -3.93
N VAL A 247 19.88 -7.17 -4.64
CA VAL A 247 21.25 -6.91 -4.19
C VAL A 247 21.50 -5.41 -4.09
N SER A 248 20.97 -4.60 -5.01
CA SER A 248 21.12 -3.14 -5.03
C SER A 248 20.64 -2.48 -3.73
N GLN A 249 19.52 -2.96 -3.18
CA GLN A 249 18.93 -2.43 -1.93
C GLN A 249 19.46 -3.11 -0.67
N GLN A 250 20.21 -4.21 -0.79
CA GLN A 250 20.57 -5.07 0.34
C GLN A 250 19.34 -5.48 1.18
N ALA A 251 18.18 -5.64 0.54
CA ALA A 251 16.89 -5.83 1.19
C ALA A 251 16.85 -7.05 2.12
N TRP A 252 17.63 -8.10 1.81
CA TRP A 252 17.76 -9.30 2.65
C TRP A 252 18.14 -9.04 4.10
N ILE A 253 18.79 -7.92 4.42
CA ILE A 253 19.15 -7.56 5.79
C ILE A 253 17.90 -7.28 6.63
N TYR A 254 16.82 -6.82 6.00
CA TYR A 254 15.55 -6.51 6.66
C TYR A 254 14.62 -7.72 6.76
N ALA A 255 14.91 -8.81 6.05
CA ALA A 255 14.09 -10.02 6.02
C ALA A 255 13.69 -10.55 7.42
N PRO A 256 14.57 -10.57 8.45
CA PRO A 256 14.15 -11.01 9.78
C PRO A 256 13.03 -10.20 10.45
N ARG A 257 12.64 -9.05 9.89
CA ARG A 257 11.59 -8.15 10.41
C ARG A 257 10.19 -8.44 9.85
N PHE A 258 10.11 -9.07 8.69
CA PHE A 258 8.85 -9.26 7.97
C PHE A 258 8.55 -10.71 7.56
N LEU A 259 9.51 -11.62 7.78
CA LEU A 259 9.29 -13.05 7.63
C LEU A 259 8.56 -13.62 8.85
N ASN A 260 7.30 -13.23 9.05
CA ASN A 260 6.49 -13.64 10.20
C ASN A 260 5.84 -15.01 9.99
N SER A 261 5.21 -15.55 11.05
CA SER A 261 4.43 -16.80 10.97
C SER A 261 3.07 -16.66 10.29
N ASP A 262 2.62 -15.43 10.08
CA ASP A 262 1.39 -15.06 9.38
C ASP A 262 1.67 -13.91 8.40
N VAL A 263 0.67 -13.59 7.58
CA VAL A 263 0.64 -12.37 6.78
C VAL A 263 -0.69 -11.66 7.01
N CYS A 264 -0.61 -10.37 7.37
CA CYS A 264 -1.79 -9.55 7.66
C CYS A 264 -2.11 -8.57 6.52
N TYR A 265 -3.40 -8.37 6.24
CA TYR A 265 -3.95 -7.39 5.29
C TYR A 265 -5.16 -6.65 5.89
N TRP A 266 -5.53 -5.51 5.32
CA TRP A 266 -6.82 -4.85 5.58
C TRP A 266 -7.67 -4.88 4.32
N ARG A 267 -8.97 -5.10 4.45
CA ARG A 267 -9.87 -5.16 3.31
C ARG A 267 -10.54 -3.82 3.08
N LYS A 268 -10.43 -3.30 1.85
CA LYS A 268 -11.25 -2.19 1.37
C LYS A 268 -12.44 -2.76 0.60
N ARG A 269 -13.66 -2.38 0.98
CA ARG A 269 -14.89 -3.05 0.52
C ARG A 269 -15.36 -2.48 -0.82
N THR A 270 -15.19 -3.24 -1.90
CA THR A 270 -15.58 -2.85 -3.26
C THR A 270 -17.08 -3.03 -3.51
N GLU A 271 -17.77 -3.78 -2.64
CA GLU A 271 -19.24 -3.87 -2.62
C GLU A 271 -19.95 -2.60 -2.10
N ASN A 272 -19.21 -1.53 -1.81
CA ASN A 272 -19.75 -0.23 -1.42
C ASN A 272 -20.63 0.36 -2.54
N LEU A 273 -21.93 0.49 -2.27
CA LEU A 273 -22.91 1.04 -3.20
C LEU A 273 -22.77 2.56 -3.37
N ALA A 274 -22.18 3.25 -2.39
CA ALA A 274 -21.94 4.69 -2.44
C ALA A 274 -21.00 5.08 -3.59
N LEU A 275 -20.10 4.19 -4.03
CA LEU A 275 -19.19 4.44 -5.16
C LEU A 275 -19.91 4.81 -6.45
N SER A 276 -21.15 4.34 -6.63
CA SER A 276 -22.00 4.62 -7.79
C SER A 276 -23.05 5.71 -7.55
N ALA A 277 -23.11 6.26 -6.33
CA ALA A 277 -24.06 7.30 -5.96
C ALA A 277 -23.61 8.66 -6.50
N THR A 278 -24.58 9.48 -6.91
CA THR A 278 -24.37 10.92 -7.05
C THR A 278 -24.48 11.54 -5.67
N VAL A 279 -23.48 12.32 -5.25
CA VAL A 279 -23.45 12.93 -3.92
C VAL A 279 -23.57 14.44 -4.06
N THR A 280 -24.45 15.01 -3.26
CA THR A 280 -24.66 16.46 -3.16
C THR A 280 -24.69 16.87 -1.70
N ALA A 281 -24.32 18.11 -1.41
CA ALA A 281 -24.46 18.67 -0.08
C ALA A 281 -25.11 20.05 -0.15
N THR A 282 -25.68 20.48 0.97
CA THR A 282 -26.20 21.84 1.13
C THR A 282 -25.09 22.90 1.00
N SER A 283 -23.87 22.53 1.38
CA SER A 283 -22.64 23.32 1.17
C SER A 283 -21.39 22.43 1.24
N GLY A 284 -20.22 23.00 0.95
CA GLY A 284 -18.95 22.28 0.97
C GLY A 284 -18.73 21.33 -0.22
N ARG A 285 -17.60 20.60 -0.19
CA ARG A 285 -17.19 19.66 -1.25
C ARG A 285 -17.72 18.26 -0.97
N ALA A 286 -18.89 17.96 -1.51
CA ALA A 286 -19.59 16.69 -1.31
C ALA A 286 -18.89 15.48 -1.96
N ASP A 287 -18.06 15.72 -2.97
CA ASP A 287 -17.39 14.69 -3.76
C ASP A 287 -16.38 13.87 -2.96
N TYR A 288 -15.86 14.40 -1.85
CA TYR A 288 -14.99 13.63 -0.95
C TYR A 288 -15.71 12.50 -0.22
N ALA A 289 -17.02 12.62 0.03
CA ALA A 289 -17.72 11.66 0.88
C ALA A 289 -17.95 10.28 0.23
N ASN A 290 -17.62 10.09 -1.05
CA ASN A 290 -17.70 8.81 -1.73
C ASN A 290 -16.62 8.61 -2.81
N ASP A 291 -15.47 9.27 -2.66
CA ASP A 291 -14.35 9.14 -3.60
C ASP A 291 -13.49 7.90 -3.35
N PHE A 292 -13.86 7.09 -2.34
CA PHE A 292 -13.21 5.86 -1.90
C PHE A 292 -11.95 6.08 -1.05
N LYS A 293 -11.63 7.33 -0.71
CA LYS A 293 -10.42 7.73 0.03
C LYS A 293 -10.78 8.34 1.38
N VAL A 294 -10.60 7.55 2.45
CA VAL A 294 -10.74 8.04 3.84
C VAL A 294 -9.63 9.04 4.20
N ILE A 295 -8.49 8.97 3.50
CA ILE A 295 -7.32 9.81 3.69
C ILE A 295 -6.82 10.33 2.34
N ASP A 296 -6.56 11.63 2.25
CA ASP A 296 -5.93 12.28 1.09
C ASP A 296 -5.41 13.67 1.50
N SER A 297 -4.46 14.18 0.74
CA SER A 297 -3.84 15.49 0.94
C SER A 297 -3.59 16.18 -0.38
N SER A 298 -3.72 17.50 -0.41
CA SER A 298 -3.27 18.33 -1.54
C SER A 298 -1.76 18.27 -1.75
N LYS A 299 -1.02 17.78 -0.74
CA LYS A 299 0.43 17.66 -0.77
C LYS A 299 0.92 16.47 0.05
N ILE A 300 1.44 15.44 -0.63
CA ILE A 300 1.93 14.22 0.01
C ILE A 300 3.46 14.21 0.21
N PHE A 301 4.19 15.20 -0.33
CA PHE A 301 5.65 15.38 -0.14
C PHE A 301 6.09 16.83 0.18
N PRO A 302 6.98 17.09 1.16
CA PRO A 302 7.47 16.15 2.18
C PRO A 302 6.32 15.68 3.06
N TYR A 303 6.58 14.79 4.01
CA TYR A 303 5.54 14.38 4.95
C TYR A 303 4.87 15.59 5.60
N VAL A 304 3.57 15.77 5.34
CA VAL A 304 2.71 16.71 6.05
C VAL A 304 1.51 15.93 6.57
N SER A 305 1.15 16.13 7.84
CA SER A 305 -0.05 15.55 8.46
C SER A 305 -1.36 16.22 8.01
N MET A 306 -1.36 16.84 6.83
CA MET A 306 -2.49 17.63 6.33
C MET A 306 -3.45 16.70 5.59
N LEU A 307 -4.69 16.59 6.10
CA LEU A 307 -5.76 15.81 5.50
C LEU A 307 -6.85 16.75 4.96
N ASP A 308 -6.51 17.52 3.92
CA ASP A 308 -7.31 18.64 3.40
C ASP A 308 -8.05 18.33 2.08
N GLN A 309 -7.93 17.11 1.56
CA GLN A 309 -8.59 16.66 0.31
C GLN A 309 -9.41 15.38 0.49
N CYS A 310 -9.87 15.09 1.71
CA CYS A 310 -10.60 13.85 2.00
C CYS A 310 -11.74 14.01 3.00
N VAL A 311 -12.23 15.23 3.24
CA VAL A 311 -13.31 15.47 4.21
C VAL A 311 -14.33 16.43 3.63
N TRP A 312 -15.57 15.98 3.50
CA TRP A 312 -16.70 16.88 3.29
C TRP A 312 -16.96 17.67 4.57
N ILE A 313 -16.74 18.99 4.50
CA ILE A 313 -16.98 19.94 5.59
C ILE A 313 -18.05 20.92 5.12
N PRO A 314 -19.22 21.01 5.79
CA PRO A 314 -20.20 22.05 5.53
C PRO A 314 -19.63 23.45 5.80
N ASP A 315 -20.08 24.45 5.05
CA ASP A 315 -19.73 25.84 5.29
C ASP A 315 -20.22 26.29 6.68
N ALA A 316 -19.50 27.20 7.34
CA ALA A 316 -19.82 27.63 8.70
C ALA A 316 -21.23 28.22 8.87
N GLU A 317 -21.75 28.83 7.80
CA GLU A 317 -23.09 29.46 7.77
C GLU A 317 -24.21 28.48 7.36
N ASP A 318 -23.86 27.26 6.95
CA ASP A 318 -24.82 26.23 6.60
C ASP A 318 -25.53 25.70 7.84
N LYS A 319 -26.83 25.99 7.94
CA LYS A 319 -27.68 25.54 9.05
C LYS A 319 -28.24 24.14 8.82
N GLU A 320 -28.29 23.69 7.57
CA GLU A 320 -28.84 22.39 7.21
C GLU A 320 -27.79 21.29 7.29
N LYS A 321 -26.52 21.60 6.99
CA LYS A 321 -25.34 20.69 7.12
C LYS A 321 -25.65 19.26 6.66
N THR A 322 -26.19 19.15 5.45
CA THR A 322 -26.78 17.91 4.96
C THR A 322 -26.05 17.42 3.72
N LEU A 323 -25.67 16.14 3.75
CA LEU A 323 -25.15 15.36 2.63
C LEU A 323 -26.23 14.42 2.14
N GLU A 324 -26.39 14.31 0.83
CA GLU A 324 -27.36 13.42 0.19
C GLU A 324 -26.67 12.55 -0.86
N LEU A 325 -26.89 11.24 -0.75
CA LEU A 325 -26.49 10.26 -1.76
C LEU A 325 -27.72 9.83 -2.54
N TYR A 326 -27.62 9.84 -3.87
CA TYR A 326 -28.69 9.50 -4.79
C TYR A 326 -28.26 8.41 -5.78
N TRP A 327 -29.12 7.40 -5.96
CA TRP A 327 -28.93 6.34 -6.96
C TRP A 327 -29.98 6.45 -8.06
N LYS A 328 -29.53 6.33 -9.33
CA LYS A 328 -30.42 6.34 -10.50
C LYS A 328 -31.43 5.18 -10.50
N LYS A 329 -31.06 4.05 -9.90
CA LYS A 329 -31.91 2.88 -9.71
C LYS A 329 -32.05 2.62 -8.22
N PRO A 330 -33.25 2.28 -7.71
CA PRO A 330 -33.41 1.91 -6.32
C PRO A 330 -32.48 0.77 -5.91
N ILE A 331 -31.96 0.84 -4.69
CA ILE A 331 -31.11 -0.16 -4.07
C ILE A 331 -31.79 -0.74 -2.82
N SER A 332 -31.25 -1.86 -2.35
CA SER A 332 -31.50 -2.32 -0.99
C SER A 332 -30.31 -1.95 -0.11
N VAL A 333 -30.55 -1.65 1.15
CA VAL A 333 -29.51 -1.22 2.11
C VAL A 333 -29.79 -1.84 3.47
N ASN A 334 -28.77 -2.35 4.14
CA ASN A 334 -28.87 -2.86 5.52
C ASN A 334 -27.77 -2.32 6.46
N SER A 335 -26.73 -1.67 5.93
CA SER A 335 -25.78 -0.96 6.76
C SER A 335 -25.10 0.20 6.04
N LEU A 336 -24.65 1.14 6.86
CA LEU A 336 -23.73 2.21 6.48
C LEU A 336 -22.46 2.10 7.30
N VAL A 337 -21.33 2.53 6.74
CA VAL A 337 -20.10 2.79 7.50
C VAL A 337 -19.73 4.24 7.28
N LEU A 338 -19.57 4.98 8.38
CA LEU A 338 -19.17 6.38 8.36
C LEU A 338 -17.75 6.52 8.88
N TYR A 339 -16.98 7.37 8.20
CA TYR A 339 -15.68 7.84 8.64
C TYR A 339 -15.75 9.36 8.80
N GLU A 340 -15.17 9.88 9.88
CA GLU A 340 -15.02 11.32 10.10
C GLU A 340 -13.55 11.75 10.01
N SER A 341 -13.31 13.06 10.11
CA SER A 341 -11.95 13.61 10.19
C SER A 341 -11.22 13.08 11.42
N ALA A 342 -10.04 12.48 11.24
CA ALA A 342 -9.18 11.98 12.33
C ALA A 342 -8.48 13.09 13.14
N SER A 343 -9.07 14.28 13.22
CA SER A 343 -8.51 15.44 13.91
C SER A 343 -8.99 15.49 15.35
N SER A 344 -8.07 15.61 16.31
CA SER A 344 -8.42 15.76 17.73
C SER A 344 -9.20 17.05 18.07
N GLU A 345 -9.30 17.99 17.14
CA GLU A 345 -9.99 19.28 17.31
C GLU A 345 -11.40 19.29 16.70
N GLN A 346 -11.73 18.27 15.90
CA GLN A 346 -12.97 18.20 15.12
C GLN A 346 -13.70 16.92 15.51
N HIS A 347 -15.02 17.00 15.68
CA HIS A 347 -15.80 15.80 15.99
C HIS A 347 -17.28 15.99 15.68
N ILE A 348 -17.94 14.97 15.14
CA ILE A 348 -19.38 14.90 15.00
C ILE A 348 -19.96 14.17 16.22
N ARG A 349 -20.59 14.91 17.13
CA ARG A 349 -21.22 14.34 18.33
C ARG A 349 -22.57 13.69 18.04
N SER A 350 -23.28 14.19 17.03
CA SER A 350 -24.58 13.67 16.64
C SER A 350 -24.86 13.91 15.17
N LEU A 351 -25.24 12.84 14.49
CA LEU A 351 -25.65 12.78 13.10
C LEU A 351 -27.00 12.07 13.01
N ARG A 352 -27.83 12.53 12.06
CA ARG A 352 -29.07 11.86 11.66
C ARG A 352 -28.91 11.20 10.30
N LEU A 353 -29.31 9.93 10.19
CA LEU A 353 -29.48 9.20 8.94
C LEU A 353 -30.97 9.11 8.60
N GLN A 354 -31.35 9.50 7.38
CA GLN A 354 -32.71 9.37 6.87
C GLN A 354 -32.71 8.72 5.48
N LEU A 355 -33.59 7.75 5.26
CA LEU A 355 -33.87 7.18 3.94
C LEU A 355 -35.16 7.76 3.36
N ASP A 356 -35.30 7.77 2.04
CA ASP A 356 -36.49 8.25 1.34
C ASP A 356 -37.77 7.44 1.59
N ASN A 357 -37.64 6.20 2.04
CA ASN A 357 -38.78 5.38 2.48
C ASN A 357 -39.30 5.76 3.89
N GLY A 358 -38.72 6.76 4.55
CA GLY A 358 -39.10 7.24 5.87
C GLY A 358 -38.34 6.59 7.04
N PHE A 359 -37.48 5.60 6.80
CA PHE A 359 -36.60 5.05 7.83
C PHE A 359 -35.62 6.11 8.34
N CYS A 360 -35.41 6.18 9.66
CA CYS A 360 -34.53 7.17 10.29
C CYS A 360 -33.75 6.55 11.45
N VAL A 361 -32.49 6.96 11.61
CA VAL A 361 -31.65 6.68 12.78
C VAL A 361 -31.11 8.01 13.28
N GLU A 362 -31.32 8.31 14.55
CA GLU A 362 -30.89 9.54 15.22
C GLU A 362 -29.68 9.28 16.12
N ASN A 363 -28.99 10.35 16.51
CA ASN A 363 -27.91 10.33 17.50
C ASN A 363 -26.77 9.36 17.17
N ILE A 364 -26.37 9.32 15.90
CA ILE A 364 -25.19 8.59 15.46
C ILE A 364 -23.96 9.45 15.80
N GLU A 365 -23.01 8.88 16.54
CA GLU A 365 -21.72 9.51 16.85
C GLU A 365 -20.63 8.72 16.11
N PRO A 366 -20.06 9.26 15.01
CA PRO A 366 -18.86 8.70 14.37
C PRO A 366 -17.67 8.57 15.33
N ALA A 367 -16.71 7.71 15.00
CA ALA A 367 -15.57 7.46 15.87
C ALA A 367 -14.58 8.65 15.79
N PRO A 368 -14.24 9.29 16.92
CA PRO A 368 -13.43 10.53 16.95
C PRO A 368 -11.98 10.34 16.48
N ASP A 369 -11.50 9.10 16.38
CA ASP A 369 -10.20 8.77 15.81
C ASP A 369 -10.23 8.68 14.27
N GLY A 370 -11.36 8.99 13.65
CA GLY A 370 -11.61 8.91 12.20
C GLY A 370 -11.80 7.48 11.69
N GLY A 371 -11.80 6.47 12.56
CA GLY A 371 -12.00 5.09 12.12
C GLY A 371 -13.48 4.76 11.88
N ALA A 372 -13.74 3.53 11.45
CA ALA A 372 -15.06 3.11 11.02
C ALA A 372 -16.11 3.14 12.14
N THR A 373 -17.27 3.75 11.85
CA THR A 373 -18.52 3.59 12.62
C THR A 373 -19.56 2.89 11.76
N GLU A 374 -19.84 1.62 12.10
CA GLU A 374 -20.81 0.80 11.37
C GLU A 374 -22.22 0.92 11.98
N ILE A 375 -23.20 1.27 11.15
CA ILE A 375 -24.61 1.40 11.50
C ILE A 375 -25.35 0.25 10.82
N LYS A 376 -25.81 -0.74 11.60
CA LYS A 376 -26.60 -1.87 11.09
C LYS A 376 -28.08 -1.67 11.37
N PHE A 377 -28.91 -2.00 10.39
CA PHE A 377 -30.36 -1.97 10.53
C PHE A 377 -31.02 -3.04 9.67
N THR A 378 -32.31 -3.29 9.91
CA THR A 378 -33.11 -4.21 9.10
C THR A 378 -33.07 -3.77 7.65
N ARG A 379 -32.82 -4.71 6.72
CA ARG A 379 -32.72 -4.43 5.28
C ARG A 379 -33.91 -3.63 4.77
N GLN A 380 -33.63 -2.44 4.28
CA GLN A 380 -34.56 -1.53 3.61
C GLN A 380 -34.49 -1.75 2.10
N LYS A 381 -35.61 -1.62 1.39
CA LYS A 381 -35.73 -1.84 -0.05
C LYS A 381 -36.27 -0.60 -0.74
N GLU A 382 -36.08 -0.53 -2.06
CA GLU A 382 -36.55 0.57 -2.90
C GLU A 382 -36.00 1.95 -2.47
N ILE A 383 -34.76 1.98 -2.00
CA ILE A 383 -34.09 3.20 -1.57
C ILE A 383 -33.42 3.87 -2.76
N GLN A 384 -33.81 5.09 -3.10
CA GLN A 384 -33.11 5.90 -4.10
C GLN A 384 -32.27 7.01 -3.46
N LYS A 385 -32.54 7.36 -2.20
CA LYS A 385 -31.88 8.46 -1.52
C LYS A 385 -31.58 8.18 -0.06
N VAL A 386 -30.34 8.50 0.33
CA VAL A 386 -29.84 8.52 1.70
C VAL A 386 -29.49 9.96 2.04
N ARG A 387 -29.92 10.43 3.21
CA ARG A 387 -29.60 11.76 3.75
C ARG A 387 -28.87 11.61 5.08
N LEU A 388 -27.76 12.33 5.22
CA LEU A 388 -26.97 12.44 6.44
C LEU A 388 -26.93 13.90 6.86
N THR A 389 -27.39 14.21 8.06
CA THR A 389 -27.46 15.58 8.59
C THR A 389 -26.63 15.69 9.87
N LEU A 390 -25.68 16.62 9.91
CA LEU A 390 -24.87 16.88 11.10
C LEU A 390 -25.69 17.72 12.09
N ILE A 391 -25.99 17.17 13.27
CA ILE A 391 -26.85 17.79 14.29
C ILE A 391 -26.03 18.54 15.32
N ASP A 392 -24.97 17.91 15.85
CA ASP A 392 -24.06 18.51 16.82
C ASP A 392 -22.60 18.22 16.44
N THR A 393 -21.77 19.25 16.43
CA THR A 393 -20.39 19.21 15.96
C THR A 393 -19.48 20.04 16.86
N VAL A 394 -18.26 19.55 17.10
CA VAL A 394 -17.18 20.25 17.77
C VAL A 394 -16.16 20.71 16.74
N GLY A 395 -15.69 21.95 16.89
CA GLY A 395 -14.73 22.57 15.98
C GLY A 395 -15.39 23.19 14.73
N THR A 396 -14.56 23.69 13.82
CA THR A 396 -15.00 24.43 12.61
C THR A 396 -14.87 23.62 11.31
N LYS A 397 -14.32 22.41 11.40
CA LYS A 397 -13.99 21.51 10.30
C LYS A 397 -14.47 20.08 10.54
N ALA A 398 -15.47 19.90 11.40
CA ALA A 398 -16.15 18.61 11.57
C ALA A 398 -16.88 18.24 10.28
N GLY A 399 -16.74 16.99 9.87
CA GLY A 399 -17.15 16.53 8.55
C GLY A 399 -16.92 15.05 8.35
N LEU A 400 -17.48 14.51 7.28
CA LEU A 400 -17.36 13.10 6.93
C LEU A 400 -16.24 12.91 5.90
N SER A 401 -15.35 11.97 6.15
CA SER A 401 -14.30 11.61 5.20
C SER A 401 -14.76 10.61 4.16
N GLU A 402 -15.57 9.63 4.54
CA GLU A 402 -16.15 8.67 3.61
C GLU A 402 -17.49 8.16 4.16
N VAL A 403 -18.41 7.89 3.25
CA VAL A 403 -19.70 7.26 3.51
C VAL A 403 -19.78 6.00 2.65
N GLU A 404 -19.79 4.85 3.30
CA GLU A 404 -19.97 3.57 2.63
C GLU A 404 -21.38 3.02 2.88
N VAL A 405 -22.00 2.45 1.85
CA VAL A 405 -23.39 1.94 1.87
C VAL A 405 -23.41 0.49 1.40
N PHE A 406 -24.08 -0.39 2.14
CA PHE A 406 -24.04 -1.84 1.88
C PHE A 406 -25.42 -2.51 1.93
N ASP A 407 -25.54 -3.60 1.14
CA ASP A 407 -26.67 -4.54 1.12
C ASP A 407 -26.24 -5.94 1.58
N GLY A 408 -25.31 -5.99 2.53
CA GLY A 408 -24.67 -7.21 3.00
C GLY A 408 -23.16 -7.20 2.83
N TYR A 409 -22.57 -8.39 3.04
CA TYR A 409 -21.14 -8.61 3.05
C TYR A 409 -20.81 -9.74 2.08
N ILE A 410 -19.84 -9.52 1.19
CA ILE A 410 -19.31 -10.61 0.35
C ILE A 410 -18.24 -11.31 1.18
N PRO A 411 -18.44 -12.57 1.61
CA PRO A 411 -17.50 -13.26 2.48
C PRO A 411 -16.23 -13.66 1.71
N LEU A 412 -15.09 -13.81 2.40
CA LEU A 412 -13.79 -14.03 1.76
C LEU A 412 -13.77 -15.34 0.94
N GLU A 413 -14.55 -16.33 1.37
CA GLU A 413 -14.75 -17.62 0.73
C GLU A 413 -15.28 -17.47 -0.70
N HIS A 414 -16.05 -16.41 -1.00
CA HIS A 414 -16.50 -16.11 -2.36
C HIS A 414 -15.33 -15.92 -3.34
N TYR A 415 -14.23 -15.37 -2.82
CA TYR A 415 -13.04 -15.10 -3.60
C TYR A 415 -12.13 -16.31 -3.72
N SER A 416 -12.36 -17.43 -3.02
CA SER A 416 -11.43 -18.58 -3.01
C SER A 416 -9.99 -18.16 -2.67
N PHE A 417 -9.83 -17.18 -1.76
CA PHE A 417 -8.53 -16.59 -1.47
C PHE A 417 -7.49 -17.69 -1.13
N PRO A 418 -6.27 -17.66 -1.72
CA PRO A 418 -5.37 -18.82 -1.74
C PRO A 418 -4.66 -19.09 -0.42
N LEU A 419 -4.79 -18.20 0.57
CA LEU A 419 -4.26 -18.42 1.92
C LEU A 419 -5.39 -18.71 2.90
N GLU A 420 -5.14 -19.65 3.80
CA GLU A 420 -6.05 -19.96 4.89
C GLU A 420 -6.10 -18.81 5.91
N GLN A 421 -7.30 -18.29 6.15
CA GLN A 421 -7.52 -17.29 7.19
C GLN A 421 -7.40 -17.95 8.57
N ILE A 422 -6.59 -17.36 9.45
CA ILE A 422 -6.38 -17.84 10.81
C ILE A 422 -6.91 -16.82 11.82
N PRO A 423 -7.30 -17.24 13.04
CA PRO A 423 -7.62 -16.31 14.12
C PRO A 423 -6.44 -15.36 14.41
N HIS A 424 -6.72 -14.22 15.04
CA HIS A 424 -5.70 -13.28 15.50
C HIS A 424 -4.86 -13.85 16.68
N GLN A 425 -4.12 -14.93 16.46
CA GLN A 425 -3.33 -15.61 17.49
C GLN A 425 -2.03 -16.22 16.93
N THR A 426 -1.02 -16.24 17.80
CA THR A 426 0.35 -16.69 17.57
C THR A 426 0.43 -18.15 17.13
N ALA A 427 0.98 -18.40 15.94
CA ALA A 427 1.32 -19.76 15.52
C ALA A 427 2.41 -20.35 16.43
N GLN A 428 2.13 -21.49 17.07
CA GLN A 428 3.07 -22.17 17.94
C GLN A 428 3.90 -23.21 17.16
N TYR A 429 5.05 -22.81 16.62
CA TYR A 429 6.03 -23.80 16.12
C TYR A 429 7.46 -23.47 16.53
N ARG A 430 8.19 -24.52 16.93
CA ARG A 430 9.56 -24.48 17.46
C ARG A 430 10.56 -24.58 16.31
N LYS A 431 11.56 -23.68 16.30
CA LYS A 431 12.76 -23.80 15.44
C LYS A 431 14.02 -24.01 16.31
N ASN A 432 15.11 -24.46 15.70
CA ASN A 432 16.45 -24.49 16.34
C ASN A 432 17.45 -23.69 15.49
N ILE A 433 17.77 -22.45 15.89
CA ILE A 433 18.34 -21.43 14.98
C ILE A 433 19.56 -20.66 15.54
N SER A 434 20.20 -21.10 16.62
CA SER A 434 21.27 -20.30 17.24
C SER A 434 22.43 -20.00 16.28
N ALA A 435 22.95 -21.00 15.58
CA ALA A 435 24.08 -20.83 14.67
C ALA A 435 23.77 -19.94 13.44
N GLU A 436 22.60 -20.08 12.82
CA GLU A 436 22.21 -19.24 11.67
C GLU A 436 21.99 -17.79 12.08
N LYS A 437 21.46 -17.53 13.28
CA LYS A 437 21.34 -16.17 13.81
C LYS A 437 22.70 -15.49 13.90
N TYR A 438 23.70 -16.17 14.47
CA TYR A 438 25.06 -15.61 14.57
C TYR A 438 25.69 -15.39 13.19
N LEU A 439 25.54 -16.33 12.26
CA LEU A 439 26.05 -16.17 10.89
C LEU A 439 25.39 -14.98 10.18
N PHE A 440 24.07 -14.84 10.30
CA PHE A 440 23.34 -13.71 9.74
C PHE A 440 23.83 -12.38 10.32
N GLN A 441 23.97 -12.28 11.65
CA GLN A 441 24.46 -11.07 12.32
C GLN A 441 25.88 -10.68 11.90
N ILE A 442 26.76 -11.68 11.70
CA ILE A 442 28.12 -11.43 11.19
C ILE A 442 28.06 -10.89 9.75
N GLN A 443 27.26 -11.50 8.88
CA GLN A 443 27.08 -11.05 7.50
C GLN A 443 26.50 -9.63 7.44
N GLU A 444 25.46 -9.36 8.22
CA GLU A 444 24.86 -8.03 8.35
C GLU A 444 25.89 -6.99 8.80
N LEU A 445 26.68 -7.30 9.83
CA LEU A 445 27.72 -6.42 10.34
C LEU A 445 28.77 -6.12 9.27
N LEU A 446 29.25 -7.16 8.58
CA LEU A 446 30.21 -7.03 7.50
C LEU A 446 29.66 -6.13 6.39
N CYS A 447 28.45 -6.41 5.89
CA CYS A 447 27.84 -5.65 4.81
C CYS A 447 27.51 -4.20 5.19
N LYS A 448 26.93 -3.93 6.37
CA LYS A 448 26.56 -2.55 6.74
C LYS A 448 27.77 -1.69 7.07
N LYS A 449 28.77 -2.25 7.74
CA LYS A 449 29.83 -1.45 8.38
C LYS A 449 31.16 -1.51 7.66
N LEU A 450 31.61 -2.70 7.28
CA LEU A 450 32.99 -2.96 6.87
C LEU A 450 33.14 -3.01 5.35
N PHE A 451 32.28 -3.79 4.69
CA PHE A 451 32.29 -4.05 3.25
C PHE A 451 30.88 -3.91 2.64
N PRO A 452 30.33 -2.70 2.58
CA PRO A 452 29.10 -2.46 1.82
C PRO A 452 29.29 -2.85 0.36
N ASN A 453 28.20 -3.29 -0.26
CA ASN A 453 28.24 -3.68 -1.66
C ASN A 453 28.57 -2.49 -2.57
N ILE A 454 28.83 -2.78 -3.84
CA ILE A 454 29.19 -1.76 -4.82
C ILE A 454 28.09 -0.71 -5.02
N TYR A 455 26.81 -1.06 -4.86
CA TYR A 455 25.68 -0.16 -5.07
C TYR A 455 25.62 0.92 -3.99
N GLU A 456 25.63 0.51 -2.72
CA GLU A 456 25.74 1.42 -1.57
C GLU A 456 26.99 2.30 -1.67
N MET A 457 28.11 1.71 -2.10
CA MET A 457 29.34 2.47 -2.31
C MET A 457 29.22 3.48 -3.45
N ARG A 458 28.53 3.18 -4.56
CA ARG A 458 28.28 4.11 -5.67
C ARG A 458 27.37 5.27 -5.27
N ARG A 459 26.32 5.00 -4.50
CA ARG A 459 25.41 6.04 -3.96
C ARG A 459 26.17 7.06 -3.12
N ARG A 460 27.12 6.58 -2.30
CA ARG A 460 27.95 7.43 -1.44
C ARG A 460 29.15 8.07 -2.15
N TYR A 461 29.74 7.37 -3.11
CA TYR A 461 30.92 7.81 -3.86
C TYR A 461 30.64 7.71 -5.36
N PRO A 462 30.01 8.74 -5.97
CA PRO A 462 29.61 8.71 -7.38
C PRO A 462 30.75 8.46 -8.37
N ILE A 463 32.00 8.74 -7.99
CA ILE A 463 33.20 8.40 -8.78
C ILE A 463 33.30 6.90 -9.10
N LEU A 464 32.74 6.02 -8.25
CA LEU A 464 32.70 4.58 -8.47
C LEU A 464 31.79 4.14 -9.63
N CYS A 465 30.96 5.04 -10.16
CA CYS A 465 30.24 4.78 -11.41
C CYS A 465 31.18 4.76 -12.63
N ARG A 466 32.37 5.38 -12.53
CA ARG A 466 33.38 5.44 -13.60
C ARG A 466 34.68 4.70 -13.24
N CYS A 467 35.02 4.64 -11.96
CA CYS A 467 36.31 4.14 -11.47
C CYS A 467 36.11 3.06 -10.40
N THR A 468 35.56 1.90 -10.77
CA THR A 468 35.27 0.79 -9.82
C THR A 468 36.52 0.25 -9.12
N TRP A 469 37.71 0.38 -9.73
CA TRP A 469 38.99 -0.04 -9.16
C TRP A 469 39.37 0.72 -7.87
N LEU A 470 38.72 1.85 -7.56
CA LEU A 470 38.89 2.57 -6.30
C LEU A 470 38.17 1.92 -5.11
N LEU A 471 37.29 0.93 -5.35
CA LEU A 471 36.48 0.30 -4.31
C LEU A 471 37.30 -0.28 -3.14
N PRO A 472 38.39 -1.06 -3.36
CA PRO A 472 39.18 -1.62 -2.25
C PRO A 472 39.79 -0.54 -1.37
N ALA A 473 40.27 0.56 -1.97
CA ALA A 473 40.83 1.69 -1.23
C ALA A 473 39.77 2.37 -0.35
N LEU A 474 38.56 2.57 -0.87
CA LEU A 474 37.46 3.15 -0.11
C LEU A 474 36.97 2.23 1.03
N TRP A 475 36.96 0.91 0.83
CA TRP A 475 36.73 -0.04 1.92
C TRP A 475 37.82 0.04 2.98
N LEU A 476 39.10 0.13 2.59
CA LEU A 476 40.22 0.28 3.53
C LEU A 476 40.09 1.54 4.39
N VAL A 477 39.75 2.69 3.78
CA VAL A 477 39.48 3.94 4.49
C VAL A 477 38.36 3.75 5.54
N ARG A 478 37.32 3.00 5.18
CA ARG A 478 36.18 2.71 6.06
C ARG A 478 36.58 1.79 7.23
N LEU A 479 37.35 0.74 6.97
CA LEU A 479 37.90 -0.16 7.98
C LEU A 479 38.74 0.60 9.02
N ILE A 480 39.58 1.55 8.58
CA ILE A 480 40.47 2.33 9.45
C ILE A 480 39.68 3.38 10.25
N SER A 481 38.71 4.05 9.62
CA SER A 481 37.94 5.14 10.26
C SER A 481 36.85 4.66 11.22
N PHE A 482 36.33 3.45 11.04
CA PHE A 482 35.23 2.92 11.85
C PHE A 482 35.52 2.79 13.36
N PRO A 483 36.66 2.21 13.81
CA PRO A 483 37.02 2.17 15.22
C PRO A 483 37.21 3.57 15.82
N ILE A 484 37.82 4.48 15.05
CA ILE A 484 38.13 5.86 15.49
C ILE A 484 36.83 6.65 15.74
N LYS A 485 35.84 6.49 14.85
CA LYS A 485 34.54 7.15 15.00
C LYS A 485 33.78 6.65 16.24
N LYS A 486 33.79 5.33 16.48
CA LYS A 486 33.16 4.71 17.65
C LYS A 486 33.81 5.13 18.98
N LEU A 487 35.12 5.35 18.99
CA LEU A 487 35.86 5.87 20.15
C LEU A 487 35.55 7.35 20.44
N ARG A 488 35.22 8.14 19.41
CA ARG A 488 34.79 9.54 19.57
C ARG A 488 33.34 9.66 20.06
N GLU A 489 32.43 8.84 19.54
CA GLU A 489 31.03 8.80 19.98
C GLU A 489 30.93 8.42 21.48
N LYS A 490 31.68 7.39 21.93
CA LYS A 490 31.78 7.01 23.34
C LYS A 490 32.46 8.04 24.28
N ARG A 491 33.11 9.07 23.73
CA ARG A 491 33.77 10.13 24.50
C ARG A 491 32.88 11.38 24.67
N ASN A 492 31.79 11.45 23.92
CA ASN A 492 30.83 12.55 23.92
C ASN A 492 29.47 12.17 24.54
N GLU A 493 29.37 10.95 25.09
CA GLU A 493 28.36 10.47 26.05
C GLU A 493 29.02 10.43 27.43
#